data_AF-A0A538B3H7-F1
#
_entry.id   AF-A0A538B3H7-F1
#
_cell.length_a   1.000
_cell.length_b   1.000
_cell.length_c   1.000
_cell.angle_alpha   90.00
_cell.angle_beta   90.00
_cell.angle_gamma   90.00
#
_symmetry.space_group_name_H-M   'P 1'
#
loop_
_entity.id
_entity.type
_entity.pdbx_description
1 polymer ?
#
loop_
_entity_poly.entity_id
_entity_poly.type
_entity_poly.pdbx_seq_one_letter_code
_entity_poly.pdbx_strand_id
1 'polypeptide(L)'
;MPGGAESRNHTGVIFPSPSTGVSTGWGCGFLPVGVRQQEGDVATKEKDVGARRKLQFKRLFTRQGVHPFDEVEWETRDAVIPNYKEGGNAFEQRGVEFPKAWSQNATNIVAQKYFRGQLGTPEREWSVRQMIGRVVDTIKGWGLRDGYFAGEADGAVFAEELTHLLVTQKAAFNSPVWFNVGHEERPQCSACFILSIDDSMRSILNWYAEEGIIFKGGSGSGINLSPLRSSKEHLAGGGTASGPVSFMRGADASAGTIKSGGKTRRAAKMVVLDADHADVRDFIWCKAVEERKARVLRDAGFDMDLDGKDAYSMQYQNANNSVRVTDEFMRAYLEDRDWKLK
;
A
#
# COMPACT_ATOMS: atom_id res chain seq x y z
N MET A 1 42.53 -31.33 -30.09
CA MET A 1 41.21 -31.41 -29.43
C MET A 1 40.69 -30.00 -29.20
N PRO A 2 40.00 -29.38 -30.17
CA PRO A 2 39.37 -28.07 -29.96
C PRO A 2 37.94 -28.26 -29.44
N GLY A 3 37.63 -27.63 -28.31
CA GLY A 3 36.27 -27.59 -27.74
C GLY A 3 35.49 -26.42 -28.36
N GLY A 4 34.33 -26.73 -28.93
CA GLY A 4 33.46 -25.79 -29.63
C GLY A 4 32.81 -24.77 -28.72
N ALA A 5 32.70 -23.54 -29.24
CA ALA A 5 31.87 -22.48 -28.70
C ALA A 5 30.43 -22.64 -29.20
N GLU A 6 29.47 -22.76 -28.29
CA GLU A 6 28.04 -22.63 -28.59
C GLU A 6 27.56 -21.22 -28.23
N SER A 7 27.18 -20.48 -29.27
CA SER A 7 26.47 -19.21 -29.21
C SER A 7 25.02 -19.41 -28.77
N ARG A 8 24.60 -18.77 -27.67
CA ARG A 8 23.18 -18.67 -27.31
C ARG A 8 22.59 -17.35 -27.83
N ASN A 9 21.60 -17.48 -28.70
CA ASN A 9 20.75 -16.42 -29.23
C ASN A 9 19.95 -15.74 -28.10
N HIS A 10 20.12 -14.43 -27.94
CA HIS A 10 19.19 -13.58 -27.22
C HIS A 10 18.23 -12.93 -28.22
N THR A 11 17.02 -13.50 -28.34
CA THR A 11 15.89 -12.82 -29.00
C THR A 11 15.32 -11.75 -28.06
N GLY A 12 15.79 -10.52 -28.22
CA GLY A 12 15.17 -9.33 -27.64
C GLY A 12 13.90 -8.98 -28.41
N VAL A 13 12.76 -8.90 -27.71
CA VAL A 13 11.49 -8.42 -28.27
C VAL A 13 11.49 -6.90 -28.24
N ILE A 14 11.56 -6.30 -29.43
CA ILE A 14 11.43 -4.87 -29.69
C ILE A 14 9.94 -4.52 -29.75
N PHE A 15 9.47 -3.59 -28.92
CA PHE A 15 8.14 -2.99 -29.08
C PHE A 15 8.25 -1.74 -29.97
N PRO A 16 7.41 -1.59 -31.02
CA PRO A 16 7.41 -0.39 -31.85
C PRO A 16 6.66 0.77 -31.17
N SER A 17 7.28 1.95 -31.25
CA SER A 17 6.67 3.26 -30.97
C SER A 17 5.67 3.63 -32.07
N PRO A 18 4.47 4.17 -31.77
CA PRO A 18 3.64 4.78 -32.79
C PRO A 18 4.07 6.23 -33.06
N SER A 19 4.40 6.45 -34.33
CA SER A 19 4.67 7.73 -34.97
C SER A 19 3.49 8.71 -34.94
N THR A 20 3.86 9.98 -34.97
CA THR A 20 3.10 11.21 -35.19
C THR A 20 2.01 11.15 -36.26
N GLY A 21 0.87 11.79 -35.98
CA GLY A 21 -0.11 12.26 -36.96
C GLY A 21 -0.73 13.57 -36.48
N VAL A 22 -0.40 14.67 -37.16
CA VAL A 22 -0.99 16.00 -36.97
C VAL A 22 -2.21 16.11 -37.90
N SER A 23 -3.35 16.59 -37.39
CA SER A 23 -4.33 17.30 -38.22
C SER A 23 -5.07 18.36 -37.41
N THR A 24 -5.16 19.53 -38.01
CA THR A 24 -5.70 20.83 -37.58
C THR A 24 -7.21 20.86 -37.37
N GLY A 25 -7.68 21.70 -36.43
CA GLY A 25 -9.07 22.14 -36.36
C GLY A 25 -9.34 23.06 -35.17
N TRP A 26 -9.41 24.37 -35.42
CA TRP A 26 -9.81 25.38 -34.44
C TRP A 26 -11.30 25.25 -34.09
N GLY A 27 -11.63 25.32 -32.80
CA GLY A 27 -13.01 25.37 -32.32
C GLY A 27 -13.04 25.86 -30.87
N CYS A 28 -13.31 27.15 -30.70
CA CYS A 28 -13.50 27.82 -29.43
C CYS A 28 -14.76 27.25 -28.73
N GLY A 29 -14.62 26.77 -27.49
CA GLY A 29 -15.74 26.26 -26.71
C GLY A 29 -15.31 25.96 -25.29
N PHE A 30 -15.68 26.84 -24.36
CA PHE A 30 -15.63 26.59 -22.91
C PHE A 30 -16.37 25.28 -22.60
N LEU A 31 -15.67 24.31 -22.01
CA LEU A 31 -16.26 23.12 -21.40
C LEU A 31 -15.75 23.00 -19.95
N PRO A 32 -16.61 22.55 -19.01
CA PRO A 32 -16.23 22.42 -17.61
C PRO A 32 -15.11 21.39 -17.47
N VAL A 33 -14.18 21.63 -16.55
CA VAL A 33 -13.09 20.70 -16.19
C VAL A 33 -13.71 19.51 -15.45
N GLY A 34 -14.36 18.63 -16.21
CA GLY A 34 -14.68 17.28 -15.80
C GLY A 34 -13.38 16.48 -15.85
N VAL A 35 -13.03 15.87 -14.72
CA VAL A 35 -12.05 14.80 -14.67
C VAL A 35 -12.49 13.75 -15.68
N ARG A 36 -11.87 13.72 -16.86
CA ARG A 36 -11.84 12.50 -17.66
C ARG A 36 -11.02 11.53 -16.83
N GLN A 37 -11.72 10.73 -16.01
CA GLN A 37 -11.28 9.36 -15.83
C GLN A 37 -11.10 8.85 -17.26
N GLN A 38 -9.84 8.68 -17.68
CA GLN A 38 -9.60 7.59 -18.60
C GLN A 38 -10.07 6.37 -17.82
N GLU A 39 -11.30 5.93 -18.10
CA GLU A 39 -11.59 4.52 -18.18
C GLU A 39 -10.57 3.98 -19.18
N GLY A 40 -9.34 3.77 -18.69
CA GLY A 40 -8.54 2.69 -19.20
C GLY A 40 -9.39 1.48 -18.91
N ASP A 41 -10.16 1.06 -19.92
CA ASP A 41 -10.40 -0.35 -20.10
C ASP A 41 -9.03 -0.97 -19.95
N VAL A 42 -8.75 -1.51 -18.76
CA VAL A 42 -7.87 -2.65 -18.65
C VAL A 42 -8.65 -3.70 -19.41
N ALA A 43 -8.51 -3.65 -20.74
CA ALA A 43 -8.81 -4.77 -21.60
C ALA A 43 -7.84 -5.84 -21.10
N THR A 44 -8.30 -6.58 -20.08
CA THR A 44 -7.88 -7.95 -19.87
C THR A 44 -8.03 -8.55 -21.24
N LYS A 45 -6.91 -8.71 -21.96
CA LYS A 45 -6.89 -9.51 -23.17
C LYS A 45 -7.56 -10.81 -22.75
N GLU A 46 -8.77 -11.05 -23.22
CA GLU A 46 -9.44 -12.36 -23.22
C GLU A 46 -8.66 -13.28 -24.18
N LYS A 47 -7.36 -13.43 -23.93
CA LYS A 47 -6.47 -14.30 -24.65
C LYS A 47 -6.02 -15.37 -23.67
N ASP A 48 -6.57 -16.55 -23.89
CA ASP A 48 -6.18 -17.83 -23.31
C ASP A 48 -6.29 -17.95 -21.79
N VAL A 49 -7.52 -17.97 -21.28
CA VAL A 49 -7.82 -18.88 -20.16
C VAL A 49 -8.05 -20.28 -20.76
N GLY A 50 -6.98 -20.88 -21.30
CA GLY A 50 -7.01 -22.30 -21.67
C GLY A 50 -7.54 -23.09 -20.47
N ALA A 51 -8.47 -24.01 -20.71
CA ALA A 51 -9.27 -24.74 -19.71
C ALA A 51 -8.57 -24.86 -18.35
N ARG A 52 -8.77 -23.87 -17.47
CA ARG A 52 -8.09 -23.86 -16.17
C ARG A 52 -8.63 -25.07 -15.41
N ARG A 53 -7.74 -25.99 -15.06
CA ARG A 53 -8.07 -27.11 -14.20
C ARG A 53 -8.72 -26.56 -12.94
N LYS A 54 -10.01 -26.86 -12.76
CA LYS A 54 -10.75 -26.42 -11.58
C LYS A 54 -10.10 -26.97 -10.32
N LEU A 55 -10.04 -26.14 -9.27
CA LEU A 55 -9.39 -26.46 -8.01
C LEU A 55 -10.23 -27.44 -7.19
N GLN A 56 -9.56 -28.49 -6.71
CA GLN A 56 -10.11 -29.44 -5.75
C GLN A 56 -9.41 -29.27 -4.42
N PHE A 57 -10.16 -29.30 -3.31
CA PHE A 57 -9.61 -29.11 -1.98
C PHE A 57 -9.77 -30.36 -1.12
N LYS A 58 -8.69 -30.73 -0.43
CA LYS A 58 -8.70 -31.77 0.59
C LYS A 58 -8.79 -31.10 1.95
N ARG A 59 -9.58 -31.67 2.86
CA ARG A 59 -9.60 -31.28 4.27
C ARG A 59 -8.29 -31.69 4.92
N LEU A 60 -7.65 -30.76 5.63
CA LEU A 60 -6.41 -30.99 6.36
C LEU A 60 -6.59 -30.70 7.85
N PHE A 61 -7.26 -29.59 8.17
CA PHE A 61 -7.50 -29.17 9.55
C PHE A 61 -8.96 -29.33 10.00
N THR A 62 -9.89 -29.41 9.06
CA THR A 62 -11.34 -29.42 9.35
C THR A 62 -11.96 -30.80 9.19
N ARG A 63 -13.14 -30.97 9.80
CA ARG A 63 -13.94 -32.21 9.71
C ARG A 63 -15.25 -31.93 8.99
N GLN A 64 -15.67 -32.86 8.14
CA GLN A 64 -16.95 -32.74 7.44
C GLN A 64 -18.10 -32.67 8.47
N GLY A 65 -19.01 -31.70 8.28
CA GLY A 65 -20.17 -31.52 9.14
C GLY A 65 -19.92 -30.77 10.44
N VAL A 66 -18.69 -30.31 10.70
CA VAL A 66 -18.35 -29.48 11.88
C VAL A 66 -17.81 -28.14 11.39
N HIS A 67 -18.46 -27.04 11.78
CA HIS A 67 -17.97 -25.73 11.39
C HIS A 67 -16.73 -25.36 12.23
N PRO A 68 -15.66 -24.78 11.64
CA PRO A 68 -14.42 -24.49 12.38
C PRO A 68 -14.60 -23.61 13.62
N PHE A 69 -15.59 -22.72 13.62
CA PHE A 69 -15.88 -21.89 14.79
C PHE A 69 -16.51 -22.65 15.96
N ASP A 70 -17.10 -23.83 15.71
CA ASP A 70 -17.70 -24.67 16.76
C ASP A 70 -16.64 -25.47 17.53
N GLU A 71 -15.43 -25.56 16.98
CA GLU A 71 -14.27 -26.22 17.60
C GLU A 71 -13.45 -25.25 18.48
N VAL A 72 -13.89 -24.00 18.60
CA VAL A 72 -13.20 -22.94 19.33
C VAL A 72 -14.04 -22.56 20.57
N GLU A 73 -13.39 -22.34 21.71
CA GLU A 73 -14.05 -21.71 22.88
C GLU A 73 -14.15 -20.20 22.68
N TRP A 74 -15.34 -19.64 22.91
CA TRP A 74 -15.62 -18.23 22.73
C TRP A 74 -15.99 -17.57 24.05
N GLU A 75 -15.72 -16.28 24.15
CA GLU A 75 -16.19 -15.47 25.25
C GLU A 75 -16.51 -14.05 24.80
N THR A 76 -17.37 -13.40 25.59
CA THR A 76 -17.72 -12.00 25.43
C THR A 76 -16.88 -11.17 26.38
N ARG A 77 -16.28 -10.09 25.87
CA ARG A 77 -15.50 -9.14 26.67
C ARG A 77 -15.60 -7.73 26.10
N ASP A 78 -15.14 -6.74 26.85
CA ASP A 78 -15.15 -5.34 26.42
C ASP A 78 -13.81 -4.96 25.77
N ALA A 79 -13.87 -4.23 24.66
CA ALA A 79 -12.70 -3.64 24.01
C ALA A 79 -12.56 -2.18 24.46
N VAL A 80 -11.65 -1.91 25.39
CA VAL A 80 -11.44 -0.57 25.96
C VAL A 80 -9.98 -0.17 25.80
N ILE A 81 -9.76 0.99 25.19
CA ILE A 81 -8.45 1.61 25.01
C ILE A 81 -8.47 2.95 25.75
N PRO A 82 -7.75 3.10 26.87
CA PRO A 82 -7.73 4.35 27.63
C PRO A 82 -6.98 5.45 26.87
N ASN A 83 -7.40 6.70 27.07
CA ASN A 83 -6.67 7.88 26.63
C ASN A 83 -5.80 8.40 27.77
N TYR A 84 -4.49 8.15 27.70
CA TYR A 84 -3.56 8.54 28.76
C TYR A 84 -3.27 10.05 28.82
N LYS A 85 -3.58 10.82 27.78
CA LYS A 85 -3.32 12.28 27.73
C LYS A 85 -4.50 13.10 28.27
N GLU A 86 -5.71 12.77 27.83
CA GLU A 86 -6.92 13.56 28.13
C GLU A 86 -7.80 12.93 29.23
N GLY A 87 -7.45 11.71 29.68
CA GLY A 87 -8.32 10.90 30.52
C GLY A 87 -9.47 10.26 29.73
N GLY A 88 -10.17 9.30 30.34
CA GLY A 88 -11.25 8.56 29.69
C GLY A 88 -10.75 7.52 28.67
N ASN A 89 -11.59 7.20 27.67
CA ASN A 89 -11.34 6.14 26.69
C ASN A 89 -11.11 6.74 25.29
N ALA A 90 -9.99 6.40 24.66
CA ALA A 90 -9.70 6.70 23.25
C ALA A 90 -10.55 5.85 22.29
N PHE A 91 -10.94 4.65 22.72
CA PHE A 91 -11.87 3.78 22.01
C PHE A 91 -12.56 2.85 22.99
N GLU A 92 -13.84 2.59 22.76
CA GLU A 92 -14.64 1.67 23.55
C GLU A 92 -15.67 0.98 22.67
N GLN A 93 -15.72 -0.36 22.75
CA GLN A 93 -16.81 -1.18 22.23
C GLN A 93 -17.04 -2.35 23.19
N ARG A 94 -18.21 -2.36 23.82
CA ARG A 94 -18.57 -3.37 24.82
C ARG A 94 -19.22 -4.61 24.21
N GLY A 95 -19.14 -5.72 24.93
CA GLY A 95 -19.85 -6.95 24.57
C GLY A 95 -19.38 -7.57 23.26
N VAL A 96 -18.08 -7.50 22.95
CA VAL A 96 -17.53 -8.10 21.74
C VAL A 96 -17.15 -9.57 21.95
N GLU A 97 -17.42 -10.40 20.94
CA GLU A 97 -17.20 -11.85 20.99
C GLU A 97 -15.88 -12.25 20.30
N PHE A 98 -15.04 -12.96 21.04
CA PHE A 98 -13.70 -13.36 20.60
C PHE A 98 -13.42 -14.81 20.99
N PRO A 99 -12.53 -15.51 20.26
CA PRO A 99 -11.94 -16.74 20.76
C PRO A 99 -11.25 -16.48 22.11
N LYS A 100 -11.53 -17.32 23.11
CA LYS A 100 -10.97 -17.20 24.46
C LYS A 100 -9.44 -17.15 24.47
N ALA A 101 -8.81 -17.89 23.57
CA ALA A 101 -7.36 -17.93 23.40
C ALA A 101 -6.74 -16.61 22.89
N TRP A 102 -7.52 -15.70 22.28
CA TRP A 102 -7.00 -14.41 21.82
C TRP A 102 -6.77 -13.48 23.02
N SER A 103 -5.69 -12.71 23.00
CA SER A 103 -5.38 -11.75 24.09
C SER A 103 -6.31 -10.54 24.12
N GLN A 104 -6.44 -9.88 25.27
CA GLN A 104 -7.17 -8.61 25.39
C GLN A 104 -6.60 -7.53 24.44
N ASN A 105 -5.28 -7.51 24.20
CA ASN A 105 -4.67 -6.59 23.25
C ASN A 105 -5.15 -6.86 21.81
N ALA A 106 -5.26 -8.13 21.42
CA ALA A 106 -5.83 -8.50 20.13
C ALA A 106 -7.29 -8.08 20.01
N THR A 107 -8.10 -8.29 21.07
CA THR A 107 -9.48 -7.80 21.16
C THR A 107 -9.56 -6.29 20.90
N ASN A 108 -8.76 -5.50 21.61
CA ASN A 108 -8.74 -4.05 21.48
C ASN A 108 -8.38 -3.61 20.05
N ILE A 109 -7.33 -4.20 19.46
CA ILE A 109 -6.87 -3.86 18.12
C ILE A 109 -7.90 -4.24 17.05
N VAL A 110 -8.46 -5.45 17.15
CA VAL A 110 -9.43 -5.98 16.18
C VAL A 110 -10.72 -5.17 16.21
N ALA A 111 -11.26 -4.92 17.40
CA ALA A 111 -12.45 -4.09 17.55
C ALA A 111 -12.20 -2.67 17.02
N GLN A 112 -11.10 -2.01 17.40
CA GLN A 112 -10.83 -0.65 16.96
C GLN A 112 -10.61 -0.53 15.44
N LYS A 113 -9.81 -1.43 14.86
CA LYS A 113 -9.26 -1.24 13.52
C LYS A 113 -9.89 -2.10 12.44
N TYR A 114 -10.43 -3.27 12.78
CA TYR A 114 -10.80 -4.28 11.81
C TYR A 114 -12.31 -4.49 11.70
N PHE A 115 -13.04 -4.45 12.81
CA PHE A 115 -14.51 -4.46 12.79
C PHE A 115 -15.09 -3.31 11.94
N ARG A 116 -15.99 -3.67 11.02
CA ARG A 116 -16.72 -2.79 10.10
C ARG A 116 -18.04 -2.32 10.70
N GLY A 117 -18.63 -1.30 10.08
CA GLY A 117 -19.81 -0.59 10.60
C GLY A 117 -19.46 0.53 11.58
N GLN A 118 -20.37 1.49 11.70
CA GLN A 118 -20.23 2.64 12.60
C GLN A 118 -20.49 2.22 14.05
N LEU A 119 -19.71 2.73 15.00
CA LEU A 119 -19.95 2.42 16.41
C LEU A 119 -21.37 2.84 16.84
N GLY A 120 -22.04 1.97 17.59
CA GLY A 120 -23.40 2.20 18.07
C GLY A 120 -24.51 1.85 17.07
N THR A 121 -24.19 1.44 15.84
CA THR A 121 -25.20 1.00 14.86
C THR A 121 -25.34 -0.52 14.82
N PRO A 122 -26.49 -1.07 14.38
CA PRO A 122 -26.70 -2.52 14.28
C PRO A 122 -25.74 -3.22 13.30
N GLU A 123 -25.24 -2.50 12.31
CA GLU A 123 -24.32 -3.01 11.28
C GLU A 123 -22.87 -3.12 11.79
N ARG A 124 -22.60 -2.66 13.01
CA ARG A 124 -21.29 -2.76 13.64
C ARG A 124 -20.94 -4.22 13.90
N GLU A 125 -19.86 -4.69 13.31
CA GLU A 125 -19.27 -5.98 13.66
C GLU A 125 -18.86 -5.96 15.15
N TRP A 126 -19.24 -7.02 15.86
CA TRP A 126 -18.97 -7.22 17.28
C TRP A 126 -18.36 -8.60 17.57
N SER A 127 -18.32 -9.50 16.57
CA SER A 127 -17.74 -10.83 16.69
C SER A 127 -16.63 -11.07 15.67
N VAL A 128 -15.54 -11.74 16.08
CA VAL A 128 -14.52 -12.25 15.15
C VAL A 128 -15.10 -13.20 14.10
N ARG A 129 -16.21 -13.89 14.41
CA ARG A 129 -16.93 -14.73 13.43
C ARG A 129 -17.43 -13.92 12.26
N GLN A 130 -18.01 -12.74 12.52
CA GLN A 130 -18.50 -11.83 11.47
C GLN A 130 -17.36 -11.33 10.59
N MET A 131 -16.27 -10.88 11.21
CA MET A 131 -15.10 -10.37 10.50
C MET A 131 -14.46 -11.44 9.60
N ILE A 132 -14.25 -12.66 10.12
CA ILE A 132 -13.68 -13.77 9.34
C ILE A 132 -14.66 -14.23 8.26
N GLY A 133 -15.92 -14.46 8.63
CA GLY A 133 -16.98 -14.89 7.72
C GLY A 133 -17.12 -13.95 6.51
N ARG A 134 -17.21 -12.64 6.75
CA ARG A 134 -17.26 -11.63 5.67
C ARG A 134 -16.14 -11.83 4.64
N VAL A 135 -14.89 -11.99 5.08
CA VAL A 135 -13.75 -12.16 4.19
C VAL A 135 -13.81 -13.51 3.47
N VAL A 136 -14.01 -14.59 4.22
CA VAL A 136 -14.01 -15.96 3.69
C VAL A 136 -15.15 -16.17 2.69
N ASP A 137 -16.36 -15.76 3.04
CA ASP A 137 -17.56 -15.93 2.22
C ASP A 137 -17.47 -15.10 0.94
N THR A 138 -16.90 -13.90 1.02
CA THR A 138 -16.65 -13.07 -0.17
C THR A 138 -15.66 -13.76 -1.12
N ILE A 139 -14.52 -14.25 -0.60
CA ILE A 139 -13.51 -14.94 -1.42
C ILE A 139 -14.08 -16.24 -2.01
N LYS A 140 -14.83 -17.02 -1.23
CA LYS A 140 -15.55 -18.21 -1.71
C LYS A 140 -16.52 -17.84 -2.82
N GLY A 141 -17.30 -16.78 -2.63
CA GLY A 141 -18.25 -16.28 -3.61
C GLY A 141 -17.58 -15.91 -4.93
N TRP A 142 -16.46 -15.20 -4.89
CA TRP A 142 -15.64 -14.91 -6.09
C TRP A 142 -15.15 -16.20 -6.76
N GLY A 143 -14.59 -17.12 -5.99
CA GLY A 143 -14.09 -18.38 -6.53
C GLY A 143 -15.17 -19.24 -7.20
N LEU A 144 -16.42 -19.21 -6.69
CA LEU A 144 -17.56 -19.89 -7.31
C LEU A 144 -18.02 -19.19 -8.58
N ARG A 145 -18.23 -17.87 -8.53
CA ARG A 145 -18.70 -17.08 -9.69
C ARG A 145 -17.73 -17.13 -10.86
N ASP A 146 -16.43 -17.08 -10.56
CA ASP A 146 -15.38 -17.04 -11.58
C ASP A 146 -14.92 -18.45 -12.00
N GLY A 147 -15.56 -19.50 -11.47
CA GLY A 147 -15.34 -20.89 -11.89
C GLY A 147 -14.01 -21.50 -11.43
N TYR A 148 -13.40 -21.00 -10.35
CA TYR A 148 -12.15 -21.54 -9.80
C TYR A 148 -12.33 -22.92 -9.17
N PHE A 149 -13.44 -23.19 -8.49
CA PHE A 149 -13.66 -24.47 -7.79
C PHE A 149 -14.23 -25.55 -8.72
N ALA A 150 -13.85 -26.81 -8.49
CA ALA A 150 -14.39 -27.95 -9.24
C ALA A 150 -15.90 -28.13 -9.02
N GLY A 151 -16.38 -27.82 -7.82
CA GLY A 151 -17.80 -27.67 -7.50
C GLY A 151 -18.03 -26.93 -6.19
N GLU A 152 -19.30 -26.83 -5.77
CA GLU A 152 -19.68 -26.17 -4.51
C GLU A 152 -19.05 -26.84 -3.29
N ALA A 153 -18.90 -28.17 -3.32
CA ALA A 153 -18.26 -28.94 -2.25
C ALA A 153 -16.80 -28.49 -2.03
N ASP A 154 -16.04 -28.27 -3.11
CA ASP A 154 -14.66 -27.78 -3.02
C ASP A 154 -14.60 -26.34 -2.48
N GLY A 155 -15.54 -25.49 -2.89
CA GLY A 155 -15.67 -24.14 -2.34
C GLY A 155 -16.02 -24.13 -0.84
N ALA A 156 -16.83 -25.08 -0.38
CA ALA A 156 -17.13 -25.25 1.04
C ALA A 156 -15.91 -25.73 1.83
N VAL A 157 -15.19 -26.74 1.34
CA VAL A 157 -13.94 -27.22 1.96
C VAL A 157 -12.91 -26.07 2.04
N PHE A 158 -12.73 -25.30 0.96
CA PHE A 158 -11.84 -24.15 0.96
C PHE A 158 -12.21 -23.14 2.05
N ALA A 159 -13.48 -22.76 2.16
CA ALA A 159 -13.94 -21.78 3.12
C ALA A 159 -13.77 -22.24 4.57
N GLU A 160 -14.05 -23.51 4.85
CA GLU A 160 -13.87 -24.08 6.19
C GLU A 160 -12.39 -24.18 6.56
N GLU A 161 -11.53 -24.67 5.66
CA GLU A 161 -10.08 -24.71 5.90
C GLU A 161 -9.51 -23.29 6.11
N LEU A 162 -9.90 -22.31 5.29
CA LEU A 162 -9.48 -20.93 5.46
C LEU A 162 -9.98 -20.34 6.79
N THR A 163 -11.24 -20.60 7.16
CA THR A 163 -11.81 -20.16 8.43
C THR A 163 -11.02 -20.73 9.61
N HIS A 164 -10.69 -22.03 9.58
CA HIS A 164 -9.86 -22.67 10.59
C HIS A 164 -8.50 -21.96 10.70
N LEU A 165 -7.80 -21.75 9.59
CA LEU A 165 -6.49 -21.11 9.57
C LEU A 165 -6.52 -19.71 10.19
N LEU A 166 -7.57 -18.94 9.91
CA LEU A 166 -7.74 -17.57 10.40
C LEU A 166 -8.11 -17.51 11.88
N VAL A 167 -9.10 -18.30 12.33
CA VAL A 167 -9.56 -18.25 13.73
C VAL A 167 -8.53 -18.82 14.71
N THR A 168 -7.77 -19.84 14.26
CA THR A 168 -6.67 -20.44 15.05
C THR A 168 -5.33 -19.71 14.87
N GLN A 169 -5.31 -18.58 14.15
CA GLN A 169 -4.13 -17.73 13.92
C GLN A 169 -2.94 -18.47 13.27
N LYS A 170 -3.19 -19.50 12.47
CA LYS A 170 -2.16 -20.19 11.66
C LYS A 170 -1.76 -19.38 10.43
N ALA A 171 -2.66 -18.51 9.96
CA ALA A 171 -2.41 -17.54 8.90
C ALA A 171 -3.22 -16.27 9.16
N ALA A 172 -2.82 -15.17 8.52
CA ALA A 172 -3.57 -13.93 8.51
C ALA A 172 -3.38 -13.21 7.18
N PHE A 173 -4.43 -12.54 6.70
CA PHE A 173 -4.29 -11.63 5.57
C PHE A 173 -3.64 -10.31 5.99
N ASN A 174 -3.07 -9.60 5.01
CA ASN A 174 -2.67 -8.21 5.17
C ASN A 174 -3.89 -7.32 5.50
N SER A 175 -3.65 -6.14 6.09
CA SER A 175 -4.73 -5.29 6.59
C SER A 175 -5.77 -4.84 5.55
N PRO A 176 -5.41 -4.41 4.32
CA PRO A 176 -6.38 -4.06 3.28
C PRO A 176 -7.45 -5.13 3.00
N VAL A 177 -7.10 -6.42 3.05
CA VAL A 177 -8.08 -7.50 2.90
C VAL A 177 -9.16 -7.39 3.98
N TRP A 178 -8.77 -7.27 5.24
CA TRP A 178 -9.71 -7.14 6.36
C TRP A 178 -10.53 -5.87 6.31
N PHE A 179 -9.95 -4.78 5.79
CA PHE A 179 -10.60 -3.48 5.70
C PHE A 179 -11.67 -3.42 4.62
N ASN A 180 -11.42 -4.05 3.47
CA ASN A 180 -12.15 -3.77 2.24
C ASN A 180 -12.99 -4.96 1.75
N VAL A 181 -12.52 -6.20 1.91
CA VAL A 181 -13.19 -7.37 1.33
C VAL A 181 -14.55 -7.61 1.99
N GLY A 182 -15.59 -7.75 1.16
CA GLY A 182 -16.97 -7.93 1.61
C GLY A 182 -17.61 -6.67 2.19
N HIS A 183 -16.96 -5.51 2.03
CA HIS A 183 -17.50 -4.21 2.41
C HIS A 183 -17.54 -3.26 1.21
N GLU A 184 -16.43 -3.16 0.49
CA GLU A 184 -16.32 -2.39 -0.74
C GLU A 184 -16.70 -3.24 -1.96
N GLU A 185 -17.37 -2.65 -2.95
CA GLU A 185 -17.73 -3.34 -4.19
C GLU A 185 -16.49 -3.74 -5.01
N ARG A 186 -15.48 -2.86 -5.03
CA ARG A 186 -14.19 -3.06 -5.72
C ARG A 186 -13.04 -2.93 -4.71
N PRO A 187 -12.82 -3.95 -3.85
CA PRO A 187 -11.93 -3.84 -2.71
C PRO A 187 -10.45 -3.85 -3.10
N GLN A 188 -9.66 -2.91 -2.55
CA GLN A 188 -8.20 -2.96 -2.62
C GLN A 188 -7.68 -4.02 -1.64
N CYS A 189 -7.09 -5.10 -2.16
CA CYS A 189 -6.67 -6.26 -1.35
C CYS A 189 -5.14 -6.37 -1.14
N SER A 190 -4.37 -5.53 -1.84
CA SER A 190 -2.90 -5.54 -1.77
C SER A 190 -2.42 -4.43 -0.86
N ALA A 191 -1.45 -4.69 0.01
CA ALA A 191 -0.88 -3.69 0.91
C ALA A 191 0.26 -2.87 0.30
N CYS A 192 0.91 -3.38 -0.75
CA CYS A 192 2.15 -2.82 -1.27
C CYS A 192 2.03 -2.55 -2.77
N PHE A 193 2.41 -1.35 -3.18
CA PHE A 193 2.46 -0.92 -4.57
C PHE A 193 3.83 -0.32 -4.88
N ILE A 194 4.30 -0.50 -6.12
CA ILE A 194 5.52 0.14 -6.63
C ILE A 194 5.09 1.03 -7.78
N LEU A 195 5.48 2.30 -7.71
CA LEU A 195 5.22 3.29 -8.74
C LEU A 195 6.51 3.57 -9.51
N SER A 196 6.35 3.93 -10.78
CA SER A 196 7.41 4.45 -11.64
C SER A 196 7.19 5.93 -11.90
N ILE A 197 8.26 6.61 -12.31
CA ILE A 197 8.22 8.02 -12.63
C ILE A 197 9.10 8.31 -13.83
N ASP A 198 8.63 9.20 -14.68
CA ASP A 198 9.41 9.78 -15.77
C ASP A 198 9.76 11.23 -15.42
N ASP A 199 10.85 11.73 -15.98
CA ASP A 199 11.31 13.11 -15.78
C ASP A 199 10.46 14.13 -16.56
N SER A 200 9.19 14.25 -16.18
CA SER A 200 8.25 15.22 -16.71
C SER A 200 7.25 15.66 -15.65
N MET A 201 6.81 16.91 -15.71
CA MET A 201 5.82 17.44 -14.77
C MET A 201 4.52 16.64 -14.76
N ARG A 202 4.08 16.11 -15.91
CA ARG A 202 2.88 15.29 -15.99
C ARG A 202 3.04 13.98 -15.20
N SER A 203 4.16 13.29 -15.35
CA SER A 203 4.45 12.05 -14.63
C SER A 203 4.60 12.31 -13.12
N ILE A 204 5.28 13.38 -12.73
CA ILE A 204 5.44 13.81 -11.33
C ILE A 204 4.08 14.08 -10.66
N LEU A 205 3.19 14.84 -11.31
CA LEU A 205 1.88 15.14 -10.73
C LEU A 205 0.95 13.92 -10.74
N ASN A 206 1.07 13.04 -11.74
CA ASN A 206 0.32 11.79 -11.78
C ASN A 206 0.74 10.85 -10.64
N TRP A 207 2.02 10.81 -10.28
CA TRP A 207 2.49 10.08 -9.10
C TRP A 207 1.71 10.50 -7.84
N TYR A 208 1.52 11.80 -7.58
CA TYR A 208 0.77 12.26 -6.40
C TYR A 208 -0.68 11.79 -6.42
N ALA A 209 -1.31 11.80 -7.59
CA ALA A 209 -2.69 11.36 -7.77
C ALA A 209 -2.84 9.85 -7.52
N GLU A 210 -2.02 9.03 -8.17
CA GLU A 210 -2.04 7.57 -8.01
C GLU A 210 -1.79 7.15 -6.57
N GLU A 211 -0.79 7.76 -5.95
CA GLU A 211 -0.46 7.53 -4.55
C GLU A 211 -1.63 7.89 -3.62
N GLY A 212 -2.30 9.01 -3.86
CA GLY A 212 -3.46 9.39 -3.06
C GLY A 212 -4.59 8.36 -3.11
N ILE A 213 -4.83 7.75 -4.28
CA ILE A 213 -5.81 6.67 -4.44
C ILE A 213 -5.36 5.40 -3.70
N ILE A 214 -4.08 5.03 -3.81
CA ILE A 214 -3.50 3.88 -3.09
C ILE A 214 -3.67 4.05 -1.57
N PHE A 215 -3.38 5.24 -1.06
CA PHE A 215 -3.52 5.56 0.36
C PHE A 215 -4.96 5.52 0.82
N LYS A 216 -5.89 6.09 0.04
CA LYS A 216 -7.34 6.00 0.31
C LYS A 216 -7.77 4.55 0.51
N GLY A 217 -7.25 3.61 -0.29
CA GLY A 217 -7.56 2.19 -0.20
C GLY A 217 -6.91 1.43 0.97
N GLY A 218 -6.08 2.09 1.81
CA GLY A 218 -5.48 1.47 3.00
C GLY A 218 -4.07 0.89 2.79
N SER A 219 -3.43 1.20 1.66
CA SER A 219 -2.17 0.57 1.24
C SER A 219 -1.01 1.55 1.17
N GLY A 220 0.21 1.03 1.09
CA GLY A 220 1.43 1.82 0.96
C GLY A 220 2.03 1.76 -0.44
N SER A 221 2.90 2.72 -0.74
CA SER A 221 3.60 2.82 -2.02
C SER A 221 5.13 2.87 -1.84
N GLY A 222 5.85 2.47 -2.87
CA GLY A 222 7.29 2.70 -3.02
C GLY A 222 7.60 3.31 -4.38
N ILE A 223 8.56 4.22 -4.46
CA ILE A 223 9.01 4.82 -5.72
C ILE A 223 10.51 5.07 -5.70
N ASN A 224 11.18 4.90 -6.85
CA ASN A 224 12.54 5.37 -7.06
C ASN A 224 12.51 6.69 -7.84
N LEU A 225 13.05 7.76 -7.25
CA LEU A 225 13.06 9.10 -7.84
C LEU A 225 14.32 9.41 -8.66
N SER A 226 15.26 8.47 -8.77
CA SER A 226 16.50 8.62 -9.55
C SER A 226 16.31 8.91 -11.05
N PRO A 227 15.16 8.59 -11.69
CA PRO A 227 14.90 9.07 -13.05
C PRO A 227 14.72 10.59 -13.16
N LEU A 228 14.36 11.28 -12.09
CA LEU A 228 14.18 12.73 -12.11
C LEU A 228 15.54 13.42 -12.20
N ARG A 229 15.62 14.48 -13.01
CA ARG A 229 16.83 15.29 -13.11
C ARG A 229 17.20 15.95 -11.78
N SER A 230 18.50 16.14 -11.54
CA SER A 230 19.03 16.77 -10.34
C SER A 230 18.69 18.26 -10.25
N SER A 231 18.60 18.76 -9.02
CA SER A 231 18.55 20.19 -8.69
C SER A 231 19.71 21.01 -9.28
N LYS A 232 20.80 20.35 -9.68
CA LYS A 232 22.00 20.98 -10.28
C LYS A 232 21.90 21.10 -11.81
N GLU A 233 20.90 20.49 -12.44
CA GLU A 233 20.73 20.52 -13.89
C GLU A 233 19.90 21.72 -14.37
N HIS A 234 20.19 22.20 -15.60
CA HIS A 234 19.49 23.32 -16.21
C HIS A 234 18.18 22.91 -16.89
N LEU A 235 17.21 23.83 -16.90
CA LEU A 235 15.97 23.68 -17.66
C LEU A 235 16.06 24.41 -19.00
N ALA A 236 15.38 23.88 -20.01
CA ALA A 236 15.34 24.48 -21.36
C ALA A 236 14.77 25.92 -21.36
N GLY A 237 13.86 26.23 -20.43
CA GLY A 237 13.27 27.56 -20.27
C GLY A 237 14.09 28.54 -19.40
N GLY A 238 15.30 28.15 -18.98
CA GLY A 238 16.12 28.90 -18.03
C GLY A 238 15.94 28.47 -16.57
N GLY A 239 16.93 28.79 -15.74
CA GLY A 239 16.99 28.36 -14.34
C GLY A 239 17.52 26.93 -14.15
N THR A 240 17.39 26.43 -12.93
CA THR A 240 17.76 25.05 -12.54
C THR A 240 16.52 24.25 -12.19
N ALA A 241 16.60 22.93 -12.31
CA ALA A 241 15.52 22.05 -11.89
C ALA A 241 15.35 22.10 -10.36
N SER A 242 14.16 21.72 -9.89
CA SER A 242 13.91 21.63 -8.44
C SER A 242 14.54 20.39 -7.80
N GLY A 243 14.80 19.34 -8.59
CA GLY A 243 15.34 18.06 -8.12
C GLY A 243 14.34 17.16 -7.38
N PRO A 244 14.62 15.85 -7.27
CA PRO A 244 13.77 14.87 -6.59
C PRO A 244 13.43 15.21 -5.14
N VAL A 245 14.36 15.80 -4.38
CA VAL A 245 14.13 16.12 -2.95
C VAL A 245 13.03 17.19 -2.80
N SER A 246 12.94 18.15 -3.72
CA SER A 246 11.88 19.17 -3.70
C SER A 246 10.51 18.58 -4.03
N PHE A 247 10.42 17.69 -5.03
CA PHE A 247 9.16 17.01 -5.35
C PHE A 247 8.74 16.03 -4.25
N MET A 248 9.70 15.33 -3.64
CA MET A 248 9.46 14.50 -2.45
C MET A 248 8.79 15.28 -1.31
N ARG A 249 9.18 16.54 -1.09
CA ARG A 249 8.53 17.42 -0.10
C ARG A 249 7.05 17.67 -0.42
N GLY A 250 6.71 17.84 -1.69
CA GLY A 250 5.33 18.01 -2.13
C GLY A 250 4.51 16.73 -1.92
N ALA A 251 5.07 15.58 -2.31
CA ALA A 251 4.44 14.27 -2.07
C ALA A 251 4.28 13.97 -0.58
N ASP A 252 5.24 14.37 0.25
CA ASP A 252 5.19 14.21 1.71
C ASP A 252 4.02 14.97 2.33
N ALA A 253 3.78 16.22 1.91
CA ALA A 253 2.63 17.00 2.35
C ALA A 253 1.30 16.38 1.88
N SER A 254 1.26 15.87 0.65
CA SER A 254 0.09 15.14 0.13
C SER A 254 -0.21 13.90 0.98
N ALA A 255 0.82 13.10 1.29
CA ALA A 255 0.70 11.92 2.13
C ALA A 255 0.19 12.25 3.54
N GLY A 256 0.67 13.35 4.14
CA GLY A 256 0.24 13.81 5.47
C GLY A 256 -1.23 14.25 5.53
N THR A 257 -1.83 14.61 4.39
CA THR A 257 -3.24 15.04 4.31
C THR A 257 -4.20 13.85 4.23
N ILE A 258 -3.74 12.69 3.75
CA ILE A 258 -4.61 11.55 3.44
C ILE A 258 -4.59 10.53 4.59
N LYS A 259 -5.75 10.33 5.21
CA LYS A 259 -5.98 9.26 6.18
C LYS A 259 -6.20 7.93 5.45
N SER A 260 -5.32 6.96 5.69
CA SER A 260 -5.31 5.72 4.92
C SER A 260 -6.49 4.82 5.28
N GLY A 261 -7.23 4.33 4.27
CA GLY A 261 -8.38 3.44 4.45
C GLY A 261 -9.58 4.08 5.17
N GLY A 262 -9.66 5.41 5.22
CA GLY A 262 -10.68 6.12 6.01
C GLY A 262 -10.56 5.90 7.53
N LYS A 263 -9.42 5.40 8.00
CA LYS A 263 -9.11 5.14 9.42
C LYS A 263 -8.03 6.11 9.92
N THR A 264 -7.76 6.10 11.23
CA THR A 264 -6.73 6.93 11.88
C THR A 264 -5.28 6.57 11.52
N ARG A 265 -5.04 5.80 10.46
CA ARG A 265 -3.69 5.37 10.06
C ARG A 265 -3.09 6.38 9.08
N ARG A 266 -1.86 6.83 9.34
CA ARG A 266 -1.07 7.62 8.38
C ARG A 266 -0.74 6.79 7.14
N ALA A 267 -0.72 7.44 5.98
CA ALA A 267 -0.21 6.85 4.76
C ALA A 267 1.24 6.36 4.94
N ALA A 268 1.61 5.29 4.25
CA ALA A 268 2.95 4.72 4.31
C ALA A 268 3.59 4.80 2.93
N LYS A 269 4.70 5.53 2.83
CA LYS A 269 5.49 5.71 1.61
C LYS A 269 6.93 5.29 1.82
N MET A 270 7.52 4.68 0.80
CA MET A 270 8.96 4.52 0.64
C MET A 270 9.44 5.34 -0.55
N VAL A 271 10.53 6.08 -0.36
CA VAL A 271 11.22 6.79 -1.43
C VAL A 271 12.64 6.25 -1.52
N VAL A 272 13.06 5.97 -2.76
CA VAL A 272 14.40 5.50 -3.07
C VAL A 272 15.11 6.54 -3.92
N LEU A 273 16.40 6.74 -3.65
CA LEU A 273 17.31 7.46 -4.54
C LEU A 273 18.62 6.66 -4.68
N ASP A 274 19.17 6.62 -5.88
CA ASP A 274 20.38 5.88 -6.19
C ASP A 274 21.61 6.59 -5.61
N ALA A 275 22.61 5.82 -5.19
CA ALA A 275 23.81 6.33 -4.54
C ALA A 275 24.66 7.25 -5.43
N ASP A 276 24.50 7.17 -6.75
CA ASP A 276 25.16 8.02 -7.75
C ASP A 276 24.34 9.24 -8.15
N HIS A 277 23.13 9.45 -7.64
CA HIS A 277 22.36 10.64 -8.00
C HIS A 277 22.99 11.92 -7.41
N ALA A 278 23.13 13.01 -8.18
CA ALA A 278 23.74 14.26 -7.69
C ALA A 278 23.10 14.86 -6.42
N ASP A 279 21.79 14.67 -6.23
CA ASP A 279 21.08 15.11 -5.02
C ASP A 279 21.09 14.10 -3.84
N VAL A 280 21.87 13.00 -3.91
CA VAL A 280 21.88 11.94 -2.88
C VAL A 280 22.23 12.47 -1.49
N ARG A 281 23.14 13.45 -1.39
CA ARG A 281 23.52 14.02 -0.10
C ARG A 281 22.36 14.76 0.56
N ASP A 282 21.62 15.55 -0.22
CA ASP A 282 20.43 16.27 0.27
C ASP A 282 19.34 15.28 0.67
N PHE A 283 19.17 14.20 -0.10
CA PHE A 283 18.23 13.12 0.22
C PHE A 283 18.56 12.40 1.53
N ILE A 284 19.84 12.10 1.79
CA ILE A 284 20.30 11.46 3.04
C ILE A 284 20.01 12.36 4.24
N TRP A 285 20.30 13.67 4.14
CA TRP A 285 20.24 14.58 5.29
C TRP A 285 18.87 15.22 5.53
N CYS A 286 17.96 15.22 4.54
CA CYS A 286 16.70 15.99 4.61
C CYS A 286 15.88 15.73 5.90
N LYS A 287 15.71 14.48 6.31
CA LYS A 287 14.96 14.12 7.52
C LYS A 287 15.67 14.55 8.80
N ALA A 288 16.98 14.37 8.88
CA ALA A 288 17.77 14.74 10.05
C ALA A 288 17.83 16.26 10.25
N VAL A 289 17.92 17.02 9.15
CA VAL A 289 17.86 18.49 9.18
C VAL A 289 16.49 18.95 9.72
N GLU A 290 15.40 18.37 9.23
CA GLU A 290 14.06 18.66 9.73
C GLU A 290 13.90 18.25 11.20
N GLU A 291 14.43 17.10 11.62
CA GLU A 291 14.35 16.68 13.03
C GLU A 291 15.06 17.67 13.97
N ARG A 292 16.19 18.26 13.56
CA ARG A 292 16.83 19.34 14.32
C ARG A 292 15.91 20.54 14.48
N LYS A 293 15.20 20.94 13.42
CA LYS A 293 14.19 22.02 13.48
C LYS A 293 13.07 21.66 14.46
N ALA A 294 12.56 20.42 14.43
CA ALA A 294 11.52 19.98 15.37
C ALA A 294 11.98 20.05 16.84
N ARG A 295 13.23 19.66 17.13
CA ARG A 295 13.79 19.75 18.50
C ARG A 295 13.88 21.19 19.00
N VAL A 296 14.35 22.10 18.16
CA VAL A 296 14.42 23.54 18.51
C VAL A 296 13.03 24.11 18.74
N LEU A 297 12.04 23.77 17.90
CA LEU A 297 10.65 24.20 18.08
C LEU A 297 10.04 23.65 19.38
N ARG A 298 10.26 22.37 19.68
CA ARG A 298 9.83 21.78 20.96
C ARG A 298 10.42 22.53 22.14
N ASP A 299 11.72 22.80 22.12
CA ASP A 299 12.40 23.49 23.21
C ASP A 299 11.95 24.97 23.33
N ALA A 300 11.42 25.54 22.26
CA ALA A 300 10.76 26.84 22.25
C ALA A 300 9.27 26.81 22.67
N GLY A 301 8.73 25.64 23.05
CA GLY A 301 7.38 25.47 23.59
C GLY A 301 6.31 25.07 22.56
N PHE A 302 6.68 24.71 21.34
CA PHE A 302 5.74 24.14 20.36
C PHE A 302 5.41 22.69 20.69
N ASP A 303 4.18 22.27 20.41
CA ASP A 303 3.70 20.91 20.58
C ASP A 303 4.15 20.02 19.41
N MET A 304 5.37 19.51 19.55
CA MET A 304 6.06 18.67 18.55
C MET A 304 5.94 17.16 18.83
N ASP A 305 4.98 16.75 19.65
CA ASP A 305 4.66 15.32 19.84
C ASP A 305 4.16 14.67 18.54
N LEU A 306 4.11 13.33 18.49
CA LEU A 306 3.71 12.57 17.29
C LEU A 306 2.32 12.95 16.72
N ASP A 307 1.41 13.40 17.57
CA ASP A 307 0.07 13.89 17.23
C ASP A 307 -0.10 15.37 17.63
N GLY A 308 1.00 16.05 17.94
CA GLY A 308 1.01 17.43 18.39
C GLY A 308 0.60 18.40 17.28
N LYS A 309 -0.11 19.46 17.64
CA LYS A 309 -0.69 20.40 16.67
C LYS A 309 0.36 21.13 15.82
N ASP A 310 1.59 21.25 16.30
CA ASP A 310 2.65 22.01 15.62
C ASP A 310 3.54 21.10 14.75
N ALA A 311 3.47 19.78 14.96
CA ALA A 311 4.24 18.77 14.24
C ALA A 311 3.86 18.65 12.74
N TYR A 312 2.64 19.03 12.36
CA TYR A 312 2.14 18.89 10.97
C TYR A 312 2.90 19.74 9.94
N SER A 313 3.64 20.76 10.38
CA SER A 313 4.46 21.62 9.50
C SER A 313 5.83 21.03 9.16
N MET A 314 6.21 19.92 9.81
CA MET A 314 7.49 19.25 9.61
C MET A 314 7.50 18.47 8.30
N GLN A 315 8.53 18.67 7.49
CA GLN A 315 8.64 18.05 6.17
C GLN A 315 9.34 16.69 6.25
N TYR A 316 9.09 15.84 5.25
CA TYR A 316 9.69 14.52 5.07
C TYR A 316 9.35 13.50 6.17
N GLN A 317 8.24 13.70 6.89
CA GLN A 317 7.85 12.84 8.00
C GLN A 317 6.99 11.64 7.58
N ASN A 318 6.36 11.70 6.41
CA ASN A 318 5.42 10.70 5.90
C ASN A 318 6.06 9.68 4.94
N ALA A 319 7.37 9.77 4.73
CA ALA A 319 8.15 8.88 3.89
C ALA A 319 9.28 8.18 4.67
N ASN A 320 9.49 6.90 4.40
CA ASN A 320 10.77 6.24 4.67
C ASN A 320 11.71 6.47 3.48
N ASN A 321 12.97 6.77 3.75
CA ASN A 321 13.97 7.05 2.72
C ASN A 321 15.01 5.93 2.69
N SER A 322 15.29 5.38 1.51
CA SER A 322 16.34 4.37 1.30
C SER A 322 17.27 4.82 0.18
N VAL A 323 18.58 4.69 0.38
CA VAL A 323 19.56 4.87 -0.69
C VAL A 323 19.80 3.52 -1.35
N ARG A 324 19.63 3.45 -2.68
CA ARG A 324 19.96 2.24 -3.43
C ARG A 324 21.44 2.24 -3.79
N VAL A 325 22.17 1.28 -3.24
CA VAL A 325 23.59 1.05 -3.52
C VAL A 325 23.76 -0.11 -4.50
N THR A 326 24.80 -0.05 -5.32
CA THR A 326 25.19 -1.13 -6.24
C THR A 326 26.40 -1.88 -5.70
N ASP A 327 26.68 -3.08 -6.21
CA ASP A 327 27.92 -3.79 -5.89
C ASP A 327 29.18 -2.98 -6.25
N GLU A 328 29.08 -2.11 -7.27
CA GLU A 328 30.17 -1.22 -7.65
C GLU A 328 30.42 -0.14 -6.59
N PHE A 329 29.36 0.45 -6.04
CA PHE A 329 29.48 1.36 -4.90
C PHE A 329 30.13 0.68 -3.71
N MET A 330 29.69 -0.55 -3.38
CA MET A 330 30.25 -1.31 -2.26
C MET A 330 31.74 -1.65 -2.48
N ARG A 331 32.15 -1.99 -3.70
CA ARG A 331 33.57 -2.18 -4.05
C ARG A 331 34.37 -0.89 -3.93
N ALA A 332 33.86 0.23 -4.43
CA ALA A 332 34.53 1.52 -4.31
C ALA A 332 34.75 1.91 -2.84
N TYR A 333 33.77 1.64 -1.96
CA TYR A 333 33.92 1.83 -0.52
C TYR A 333 35.01 0.94 0.09
N LEU A 334 35.03 -0.36 -0.23
CA LEU A 334 36.05 -1.29 0.30
C LEU A 334 37.47 -0.95 -0.16
N GLU A 335 37.60 -0.35 -1.35
CA GLU A 335 38.87 0.06 -1.96
C GLU A 335 39.25 1.52 -1.65
N ASP A 336 38.48 2.23 -0.81
CA ASP A 336 38.65 3.65 -0.49
C ASP A 336 38.76 4.55 -1.73
N ARG A 337 37.90 4.31 -2.73
CA ARG A 337 37.84 5.07 -3.99
C ARG A 337 36.73 6.11 -3.98
N ASP A 338 36.98 7.21 -4.71
CA ASP A 338 35.96 8.22 -4.99
C ASP A 338 34.75 7.62 -5.73
N TRP A 339 33.55 8.05 -5.32
CA TRP A 339 32.29 7.72 -5.99
C TRP A 339 31.79 8.91 -6.82
N LYS A 340 31.59 8.69 -8.13
CA LYS A 340 31.13 9.74 -9.04
C LYS A 340 29.61 9.84 -9.02
N LEU A 341 29.12 11.06 -8.83
CA LEU A 341 27.71 11.39 -8.99
C LEU A 341 27.41 11.68 -10.47
N LYS A 342 26.18 11.36 -10.89
CA LYS A 342 25.60 11.58 -12.21
C LYS A 342 24.91 12.92 -12.31
#